data_AF-A0A2U1W0Y7-F1
#
_entry.id   AF-A0A2U1W0Y7-F1
#
_cell.length_a   1.000
_cell.length_b   1.000
_cell.length_c   1.000
_cell.angle_alpha   90.00
_cell.angle_beta   90.00
_cell.angle_gamma   90.00
#
_symmetry.space_group_name_H-M   'P 1'
#
loop_
_entity.id
_entity.type
_entity.pdbx_description
1 polymer ?
#
loop_
_entity_poly.entity_id
_entity_poly.type
_entity_poly.pdbx_seq_one_letter_code
_entity_poly.pdbx_strand_id
1 'polypeptide(L)'
;MGATAFLVDFENATDVARKRTLLQGWSESTLRNTLNRNRLETMSDPDGPTLRRLLSGSILIRCELARRTAAAALEPQAPARQPTGRRPTAA
;
A
#
# COMPACT_ATOMS: atom_id res chain seq x y z
N MET A 1 12.01 4.50 -12.43
CA MET A 1 11.61 5.76 -11.76
C MET A 1 11.97 5.64 -10.30
N GLY A 2 12.88 6.49 -9.78
CA GLY A 2 13.21 6.50 -8.35
C GLY A 2 12.00 6.94 -7.53
N ALA A 3 11.75 6.28 -6.40
CA ALA A 3 10.62 6.62 -5.54
C ALA A 3 10.84 8.00 -4.92
N THR A 4 10.18 9.01 -5.46
CA THR A 4 10.12 10.36 -4.88
C THR A 4 9.25 10.36 -3.64
N ALA A 5 9.57 11.21 -2.67
CA ALA A 5 8.76 11.37 -1.47
C ALA A 5 7.32 11.75 -1.83
N PHE A 6 6.36 11.17 -1.12
CA PHE A 6 4.94 11.40 -1.35
C PHE A 6 4.41 12.43 -0.37
N LEU A 7 4.26 13.65 -0.88
CA LEU A 7 3.72 14.79 -0.16
C LEU A 7 2.23 14.93 -0.42
N VAL A 8 1.47 15.18 0.65
CA VAL A 8 0.03 15.39 0.61
C VAL A 8 -0.35 16.54 1.51
N ASP A 9 -1.22 17.42 1.03
CA ASP A 9 -1.82 18.47 1.82
C ASP A 9 -3.23 18.07 2.29
N PHE A 10 -3.38 17.76 3.58
CA PHE A 10 -4.66 17.38 4.15
C PHE A 10 -5.65 18.55 4.27
N GLU A 11 -5.17 19.79 4.21
CA GLU A 11 -6.04 20.96 4.23
C GLU A 11 -6.75 21.14 2.87
N ASN A 12 -6.30 20.44 1.83
CA ASN A 12 -6.90 20.47 0.50
C ASN A 12 -7.57 19.13 0.16
N ALA A 13 -8.90 19.07 0.31
CA ALA A 13 -9.69 17.87 0.00
C ALA A 13 -9.52 17.36 -1.45
N THR A 14 -9.27 18.27 -2.41
CA THR A 14 -9.03 17.90 -3.82
C THR A 14 -7.67 17.22 -3.98
N ASP A 15 -6.63 17.70 -3.27
CA ASP A 15 -5.33 17.04 -3.26
C ASP A 15 -5.43 15.64 -2.65
N VAL A 16 -6.09 15.52 -1.50
CA VAL A 16 -6.33 14.22 -0.84
C VAL A 16 -7.03 13.24 -1.76
N ALA A 17 -8.12 13.64 -2.42
CA ALA A 17 -8.85 12.78 -3.35
C ALA A 17 -7.97 12.33 -4.52
N ARG A 18 -7.26 13.28 -5.16
CA ARG A 18 -6.35 12.99 -6.28
C ARG A 18 -5.24 12.02 -5.88
N LYS A 19 -4.61 12.27 -4.73
CA LYS A 19 -3.52 11.46 -4.19
C LYS A 19 -4.00 10.06 -3.85
N ARG A 20 -5.21 9.92 -3.28
CA ARG A 20 -5.83 8.62 -3.02
C ARG A 20 -6.07 7.82 -4.29
N THR A 21 -6.55 8.45 -5.36
CA THR A 21 -6.72 7.79 -6.67
C THR A 21 -5.37 7.36 -7.25
N LEU A 22 -4.33 8.18 -7.16
CA LEU A 22 -2.98 7.81 -7.58
C LEU A 22 -2.46 6.55 -6.88
N LEU A 23 -2.66 6.45 -5.56
CA LEU A 23 -2.19 5.29 -4.79
C LEU A 23 -2.86 3.97 -5.20
N GLN A 24 -4.10 4.00 -5.69
CA GLN A 24 -4.81 2.80 -6.15
C GLN A 24 -4.13 2.15 -7.37
N GLY A 25 -3.47 2.94 -8.21
CA GLY A 25 -2.73 2.45 -9.38
C GLY A 25 -1.32 1.93 -9.06
N TRP A 26 -0.82 2.11 -7.84
CA TRP A 26 0.53 1.71 -7.47
C TRP A 26 0.60 0.26 -7.01
N SER A 27 1.73 -0.40 -7.25
CA SER A 27 1.99 -1.73 -6.68
C SER A 27 2.24 -1.65 -5.17
N GLU A 28 2.03 -2.76 -4.45
CA GLU A 28 2.36 -2.84 -3.02
C GLU A 28 3.84 -2.53 -2.74
N SER A 29 4.75 -3.01 -3.58
CA SER A 29 6.18 -2.72 -3.48
C SER A 29 6.48 -1.23 -3.61
N THR A 30 5.78 -0.53 -4.50
CA THR A 30 5.91 0.92 -4.70
C THR A 30 5.41 1.68 -3.48
N LEU A 31 4.28 1.27 -2.90
CA LEU A 31 3.73 1.85 -1.67
C LEU A 31 4.73 1.71 -0.51
N ARG A 32 5.28 0.51 -0.30
CA ARG A 32 6.27 0.25 0.76
C ARG A 32 7.56 1.03 0.56
N ASN A 33 8.08 1.10 -0.68
CA ASN A 33 9.30 1.83 -0.99
C ASN A 33 9.12 3.35 -0.75
N THR A 34 7.96 3.89 -1.14
CA THR A 34 7.63 5.30 -0.92
C THR A 34 7.48 5.63 0.57
N LEU A 35 6.91 4.71 1.36
CA LEU A 35 6.84 4.87 2.82
C LEU A 35 8.24 4.93 3.46
N ASN A 36 9.16 4.07 3.01
CA ASN A 36 10.56 4.12 3.44
C ASN A 36 11.22 5.43 3.04
N ARG A 37 10.96 5.94 1.83
CA ARG A 37 11.49 7.24 1.41
C ARG A 37 10.96 8.36 2.29
N ASN A 38 9.66 8.43 2.54
CA ASN A 38 9.07 9.44 3.42
C ASN A 38 9.68 9.40 4.84
N ARG A 39 9.95 8.20 5.36
CA ARG A 39 10.63 8.03 6.65
C ARG A 39 12.04 8.59 6.63
N LEU A 40 12.83 8.31 5.59
CA LEU A 40 14.19 8.84 5.44
C LEU A 40 14.18 10.37 5.39
N GLU A 41 13.31 10.96 4.57
CA GLU A 41 13.17 12.43 4.45
C GLU A 41 12.76 13.07 5.78
N THR A 42 11.85 12.43 6.52
CA THR A 42 11.43 12.90 7.85
C THR A 42 12.58 12.87 8.86
N MET A 43 13.48 11.89 8.78
CA MET A 43 14.65 11.82 9.66
C MET A 43 15.74 12.83 9.26
N SER A 44 15.83 13.17 7.97
CA SER A 44 16.78 14.16 7.47
C SER A 44 16.37 15.60 7.76
N ASP A 45 15.07 15.89 7.80
CA ASP A 45 14.53 17.23 8.10
C ASP A 45 13.30 17.13 9.02
N PRO A 46 13.51 16.95 10.34
CA PRO A 46 12.43 16.69 11.30
C PRO A 46 11.56 17.91 11.60
N ASP A 47 12.00 19.13 11.31
CA ASP A 47 11.26 20.37 11.58
C ASP A 47 10.95 21.17 10.31
N GLY A 48 11.24 20.58 9.14
CA GLY A 48 11.05 21.21 7.85
C GLY A 48 9.59 21.53 7.53
N PRO A 49 9.33 22.56 6.71
CA PRO A 49 7.98 22.93 6.28
C PRO A 49 7.24 21.80 5.54
N THR A 50 7.98 20.80 5.06
CA THR A 50 7.46 19.63 4.35
C THR A 50 7.09 18.45 5.25
N LEU A 51 7.49 18.45 6.53
CA LEU A 51 7.28 17.33 7.44
C LEU A 51 5.79 16.95 7.54
N ARG A 52 4.92 17.92 7.79
CA ARG A 52 3.47 17.69 7.92
C ARG A 52 2.92 16.98 6.68
N ARG A 53 3.40 17.37 5.49
CA ARG A 53 2.96 16.79 4.21
C ARG A 53 3.52 15.39 3.99
N LEU A 54 4.75 15.10 4.45
CA LEU A 54 5.34 13.75 4.45
C LEU A 54 4.59 12.79 5.37
N LEU A 55 4.24 13.24 6.58
CA LEU A 55 3.46 12.47 7.54
C LEU A 55 2.06 12.18 6.99
N SER A 56 1.41 13.21 6.44
CA SER A 56 0.09 13.10 5.79
C SER A 56 0.11 12.09 4.62
N GLY A 57 1.13 12.16 3.75
CA GLY A 57 1.32 11.19 2.69
C GLY A 57 1.57 9.77 3.20
N SER A 58 2.36 9.63 4.27
CA SER A 58 2.62 8.34 4.90
C SER A 58 1.36 7.71 5.49
N ILE A 59 0.45 8.52 6.05
CA ILE A 59 -0.86 8.06 6.55
C ILE A 59 -1.70 7.50 5.40
N LEU A 60 -1.82 8.23 4.28
CA LEU A 60 -2.59 7.73 3.13
C LEU A 60 -2.03 6.44 2.54
N ILE A 61 -0.71 6.32 2.42
CA ILE A 61 -0.06 5.08 1.96
C ILE A 61 -0.39 3.91 2.88
N ARG A 62 -0.33 4.11 4.21
CA ARG A 62 -0.69 3.06 5.18
C ARG A 62 -2.16 2.68 5.12
N CYS A 63 -3.06 3.65 4.96
CA CYS A 63 -4.48 3.37 4.75
C CYS A 63 -4.70 2.55 3.48
N GLU A 64 -4.01 2.86 2.39
CA GLU A 64 -4.11 2.08 1.15
C GLU A 64 -3.62 0.64 1.32
N LEU A 65 -2.47 0.45 1.96
CA LEU A 65 -1.95 -0.87 2.29
C LEU A 65 -2.95 -1.68 3.14
N ALA A 66 -3.50 -1.06 4.19
CA ALA A 66 -4.49 -1.70 5.05
C ALA A 66 -5.77 -2.09 4.28
N ARG A 67 -6.26 -1.23 3.37
CA ARG A 67 -7.41 -1.54 2.51
C ARG A 67 -7.15 -2.78 1.65
N ARG A 68 -5.95 -2.91 1.05
CA ARG A 68 -5.60 -4.06 0.22
C ARG A 68 -5.49 -5.34 1.04
N THR A 69 -4.90 -5.27 2.23
CA THR A 69 -4.85 -6.42 3.14
C THR A 69 -6.26 -6.87 3.55
N ALA A 70 -7.16 -5.93 3.87
CA ALA A 70 -8.54 -6.25 4.20
C ALA A 70 -9.31 -6.84 3.01
N ALA A 71 -9.11 -6.33 1.81
CA ALA A 71 -9.72 -6.88 0.59
C ALA A 71 -9.21 -8.30 0.31
N ALA A 72 -7.90 -8.55 0.44
CA ALA A 72 -7.31 -9.88 0.26
C ALA A 72 -7.78 -10.88 1.33
N ALA A 73 -8.11 -10.42 2.55
CA ALA A 73 -8.65 -11.28 3.61
C ALA A 73 -10.13 -11.65 3.37
N LEU A 74 -10.87 -10.88 2.57
CA LEU A 74 -12.27 -11.11 2.24
C LEU A 74 -12.44 -11.93 0.94
N GLU A 75 -11.38 -12.10 0.14
CA GLU A 75 -11.39 -13.03 -0.99
C GLU A 75 -11.62 -14.45 -0.46
N PRO A 76 -12.74 -15.11 -0.82
CA PRO A 76 -12.96 -16.49 -0.43
C PRO A 76 -11.85 -17.32 -1.05
N GLN A 77 -11.05 -17.99 -0.22
CA GLN A 77 -10.10 -18.98 -0.73
C GLN A 77 -10.90 -19.99 -1.53
N ALA A 78 -10.74 -19.98 -2.85
CA ALA A 78 -11.30 -21.01 -3.70
C ALA A 78 -10.80 -22.35 -3.12
N PRO A 79 -11.69 -23.30 -2.79
CA PRO A 79 -11.28 -24.54 -2.18
C PRO A 79 -10.21 -25.16 -3.07
N ALA A 80 -9.06 -25.48 -2.46
CA ALA A 80 -7.99 -26.17 -3.14
C ALA A 80 -8.60 -27.36 -3.89
N ARG A 81 -8.45 -27.38 -5.23
CA ARG A 81 -8.81 -28.55 -6.02
C ARG A 81 -8.01 -29.72 -5.46
N GLN A 82 -8.64 -30.54 -4.62
CA GLN A 82 -8.05 -31.78 -4.13
C GLN A 82 -7.68 -32.62 -5.35
N PRO A 83 -6.44 -33.13 -5.46
CA PRO A 83 -6.11 -34.08 -6.50
C PRO A 83 -6.90 -35.36 -6.22
N THR A 84 -8.03 -35.51 -6.90
CA THR A 84 -8.85 -36.71 -6.87
C THR A 84 -8.27 -37.68 -7.88
N GLY A 85 -7.43 -38.60 -7.40
CA GLY A 85 -6.79 -39.63 -8.22
C GLY A 85 -6.61 -40.92 -7.45
N ARG A 86 -7.67 -41.74 -7.43
CA ARG A 86 -7.72 -43.13 -6.94
C ARG A 86 -6.53 -43.94 -7.46
N ARG A 87 -5.85 -44.67 -6.58
CA ARG A 87 -5.06 -45.85 -6.96
C ARG A 87 -5.92 -47.10 -6.68
N PRO A 88 -6.44 -47.80 -7.70
CA PRO A 88 -7.10 -49.08 -7.48
C PRO A 88 -6.07 -50.13 -7.08
N THR A 89 -6.36 -50.84 -6.00
CA THR A 89 -5.76 -52.12 -5.63
C THR A 89 -6.31 -53.22 -6.55
N ALA A 90 -5.42 -54.01 -7.13
CA ALA A 90 -5.67 -55.36 -7.65
C ALA A 90 -4.36 -56.13 -7.38
N ALA A 91 -4.36 -57.07 -6.43
CA ALA A 91 -4.70 -58.49 -6.59
C ALA A 91 -3.55 -59.26 -7.25
#